data_AF-A0A526Q9A3-F1
#
_entry.id   AF-A0A526Q9A3-F1
#
_cell.length_a   1.000
_cell.length_b   1.000
_cell.length_c   1.000
_cell.angle_alpha   90.00
_cell.angle_beta   90.00
_cell.angle_gamma   90.00
#
_symmetry.space_group_name_H-M   'P 1'
#
loop_
_entity.id
_entity.type
_entity.pdbx_description
1 polymer ?
#
loop_
_entity_poly.entity_id
_entity_poly.type
_entity_poly.pdbx_seq_one_letter_code
_entity_poly.pdbx_strand_id
1 'polypeptide(L)' 'GVSAQRLKTISYGKERPVAVCDDISCWSQNRRAVTTLSGAGS' A
#
# COMPACT_ATOMS: atom_id res chain seq x y z
N GLY A 1 11.93 -0.36 19.50
CA GLY A 1 11.52 -0.62 18.10
C GLY A 1 10.31 -1.54 18.08
N VAL A 2 9.60 -1.66 16.95
CA VAL A 2 8.45 -2.59 16.78
C VAL A 2 8.97 -4.01 16.54
N SER A 3 8.37 -5.01 17.19
CA SER A 3 8.71 -6.42 16.98
C SER A 3 8.41 -6.87 15.54
N ALA A 4 9.35 -7.55 14.90
CA ALA A 4 9.23 -8.01 13.50
C ALA A 4 8.04 -8.96 13.29
N GLN A 5 7.68 -9.73 14.32
CA GLN A 5 6.53 -10.64 14.31
C GLN A 5 5.18 -9.90 14.15
N ARG A 6 5.15 -8.58 14.37
CA ARG A 6 3.96 -7.73 14.20
C ARG A 6 3.87 -7.06 12.82
N LEU A 7 4.84 -7.29 11.93
CA LEU A 7 4.90 -6.67 10.61
C LEU A 7 4.70 -7.72 9.51
N LYS A 8 3.84 -7.40 8.55
CA LYS A 8 3.68 -8.16 7.32
C LYS A 8 3.94 -7.24 6.13
N THR A 9 4.98 -7.54 5.37
CA THR A 9 5.34 -6.79 4.15
C THR A 9 4.91 -7.59 2.93
N ILE A 10 4.11 -6.98 2.06
CA ILE A 10 3.63 -7.58 0.81
C ILE A 10 3.87 -6.59 -0.31
N SER A 11 4.40 -7.05 -1.45
CA SER A 11 4.53 -6.25 -2.66
C SER A 11 3.44 -6.62 -3.65
N TYR A 12 2.65 -5.63 -4.08
CA TYR A 12 1.55 -5.83 -5.05
C TYR A 12 1.88 -5.35 -6.46
N GLY A 13 3.05 -4.76 -6.70
CA GLY A 13 3.41 -4.22 -8.01
C GLY A 13 2.33 -3.31 -8.61
N LYS A 14 1.87 -3.65 -9.81
CA LYS A 14 0.82 -2.90 -10.53
C LYS A 14 -0.61 -3.45 -10.31
N GLU A 15 -0.77 -4.48 -9.48
CA GLU A 15 -2.04 -5.24 -9.35
C GLU A 15 -3.10 -4.53 -8.50
N ARG A 16 -2.72 -3.50 -7.73
CA ARG A 16 -3.63 -2.72 -6.86
C ARG A 16 -3.52 -1.21 -7.09
N PRO A 17 -3.93 -0.69 -8.27
CA PRO A 17 -3.91 0.74 -8.53
C PRO A 17 -4.93 1.47 -7.65
N VAL A 18 -4.59 2.69 -7.23
CA VAL A 18 -5.55 3.62 -6.62
C VAL A 18 -6.28 4.44 -7.70
N ALA A 19 -5.61 4.76 -8.80
CA ALA A 19 -6.17 5.49 -9.93
C ALA A 19 -5.85 4.76 -11.25
N VAL A 20 -6.86 4.57 -12.10
CA VAL A 20 -6.73 3.87 -13.38
C VAL A 20 -6.79 4.89 -14.51
N CYS A 21 -5.63 5.41 -14.90
CA CYS A 21 -5.47 6.24 -16.09
C CYS A 21 -4.02 6.21 -16.59
N ASP A 22 -3.82 6.56 -17.86
CA ASP A 22 -2.51 6.60 -18.52
C ASP A 22 -1.96 8.03 -18.58
N ASP A 23 -1.87 8.66 -17.40
CA ASP A 23 -1.35 10.01 -17.24
C ASP A 23 -0.35 10.06 -16.07
N ILE A 24 0.56 11.03 -16.12
CA ILE A 24 1.61 11.21 -15.10
C ILE A 24 1.02 11.38 -13.69
N SER A 25 -0.16 12.01 -13.59
CA SER A 25 -0.88 12.18 -12.33
C SER A 25 -1.26 10.83 -11.71
N CYS A 26 -1.77 9.88 -12.48
CA CYS A 26 -2.11 8.54 -11.99
C CYS A 26 -0.87 7.71 -11.64
N TRP A 27 0.19 7.77 -12.45
CA TRP A 27 1.43 7.05 -12.14
C TRP A 27 2.08 7.56 -10.85
N SER A 28 2.05 8.88 -10.63
CA SER A 28 2.56 9.48 -9.40
C SER A 28 1.81 8.95 -8.17
N GLN A 29 0.48 8.87 -8.24
CA GLN A 29 -0.37 8.37 -7.15
C GLN A 29 -0.18 6.87 -6.88
N ASN A 30 0.00 6.06 -7.93
CA ASN A 30 0.12 4.60 -7.80
C ASN A 30 1.49 4.13 -7.28
N ARG A 31 2.54 4.96 -7.38
CA ARG A 31 3.85 4.66 -6.78
C ARG A 31 3.84 4.97 -5.28
N ARG A 32 3.25 4.06 -4.50
CA ARG A 32 3.04 4.26 -3.05
C ARG A 32 3.25 2.99 -2.22
N ALA A 33 3.54 3.20 -0.93
CA ALA A 33 3.42 2.19 0.11
C ALA A 33 2.18 2.47 0.96
N VAL A 34 1.51 1.41 1.42
CA VAL A 34 0.31 1.52 2.27
C VAL A 34 0.53 0.70 3.52
N THR A 35 0.26 1.30 4.68
CA THR A 35 0.28 0.62 5.97
C THR A 35 -1.13 0.55 6.51
N THR A 36 -1.58 -0.66 6.83
CA THR A 36 -2.85 -0.89 7.51
C THR A 36 -2.59 -1.48 8.88
N LEU A 37 -3.41 -1.10 9.86
CA LEU A 37 -3.37 -1.66 11.20
C LEU A 37 -4.57 -2.60 11.35
N SER A 38 -4.30 -3.90 11.48
CA SER A 38 -5.34 -4.89 11.77
C SER A 38 -5.57 -4.95 13.29
N GLY A 39 -6.83 -4.94 13.74
CA GLY A 39 -7.20 -5.04 15.16
C GLY A 39 -7.45 -3.71 15.88
N ALA A 40 -7.28 -2.57 15.21
CA ALA A 40 -7.71 -1.26 15.71
C ALA A 40 -9.12 -0.96 15.18
N GLY A 41 -10.14 -1.54 15.83
CA GLY A 41 -11.54 -1.35 15.46
C GLY A 41 -12.32 -2.66 15.40
N SER A 42 -12.91 -3.03 16.53
CA SER A 42 -14.16 -3.80 16.61
C SER A 42 -15.22 -2.89 17.21
#